data_AF-A0A348URZ0-F1
#
_entry.id   AF-A0A348URZ0-F1
#
_cell.length_a   1.000
_cell.length_b   1.000
_cell.length_c   1.000
_cell.angle_alpha   90.00
_cell.angle_beta   90.00
_cell.angle_gamma   90.00
#
_symmetry.space_group_name_H-M   'P 1'
#
loop_
_entity.id
_entity.type
_entity.pdbx_description
1 polymer ?
#
loop_
_entity_poly.entity_id
_entity_poly.type
_entity_poly.pdbx_seq_one_letter_code
_entity_poly.pdbx_strand_id
1 'polypeptide(L)'
;MNLRAFQSIDGAMANAMADGVFPGAVLLWAHRNHIIYHKAFGVTDIRFGEPVALDTVFDLASLTKPLATALAVADLISSGRLSLKTYLKDALPVACGTGKAKITIDMLLRHRSGLPAHRPYFKSLS
;
A
#
# COMPACT_ATOMS: atom_id res chain seq x y z
N MET A 1 0.97 30.31 -9.05
CA MET A 1 1.06 28.88 -9.40
C MET A 1 2.09 28.74 -10.52
N ASN A 2 3.13 27.91 -10.38
CA ASN A 2 4.30 27.96 -11.26
C ASN A 2 4.13 27.02 -12.47
N LEU A 3 3.73 27.57 -13.62
CA LEU A 3 3.53 26.85 -14.88
C LEU A 3 4.76 26.03 -15.32
N ARG A 4 5.98 26.52 -15.05
CA ARG A 4 7.22 25.80 -15.39
C ARG A 4 7.35 24.51 -14.58
N ALA A 5 6.95 24.52 -13.31
CA ALA A 5 6.99 23.32 -12.47
C ALA A 5 6.03 22.23 -13.00
N PHE A 6 4.86 22.61 -13.50
CA PHE A 6 3.91 21.64 -14.08
C PHE A 6 4.39 21.07 -15.40
N GLN A 7 5.03 21.88 -16.25
CA GLN A 7 5.68 21.39 -17.47
C GLN A 7 6.80 20.39 -17.15
N SER A 8 7.59 20.64 -16.11
CA SER A 8 8.61 19.69 -15.65
C SER A 8 8.00 18.37 -15.14
N ILE A 9 6.88 18.42 -14.41
CA ILE A 9 6.15 17.22 -13.96
C ILE A 9 5.60 16.44 -15.16
N ASP A 10 4.92 17.12 -16.09
CA ASP A 10 4.39 16.51 -17.30
C ASP A 10 5.48 15.80 -18.11
N GLY A 11 6.62 16.47 -18.29
CA GLY A 11 7.78 15.91 -18.99
C GLY A 11 8.37 14.69 -18.26
N ALA A 12 8.50 14.74 -16.94
CA ALA A 12 9.00 13.60 -16.16
C ALA A 12 8.07 12.38 -16.25
N MET A 13 6.76 12.59 -16.19
CA MET A 13 5.76 11.52 -16.34
C MET A 13 5.78 10.93 -17.76
N ALA A 14 5.89 11.78 -18.79
CA ALA A 14 6.01 11.35 -20.17
C ALA A 14 7.29 10.52 -20.41
N ASN A 15 8.43 10.98 -19.88
CA ASN A 15 9.70 10.26 -19.99
C ASN A 15 9.63 8.90 -19.28
N ALA A 16 9.09 8.83 -18.06
CA ALA A 16 8.95 7.57 -17.34
C ALA A 16 8.07 6.55 -18.08
N MET A 17 7.02 7.00 -18.78
CA MET A 17 6.22 6.13 -19.65
C MET A 17 7.00 5.69 -20.89
N ALA A 18 7.74 6.61 -21.54
CA ALA A 18 8.58 6.30 -22.69
C ALA A 18 9.68 5.28 -22.34
N ASP A 19 10.22 5.36 -21.13
CA ASP A 19 11.23 4.45 -20.58
C ASP A 19 10.63 3.12 -20.07
N GLY A 20 9.31 2.95 -20.12
CA GLY A 20 8.63 1.71 -19.74
C GLY A 20 8.53 1.47 -18.22
N VAL A 21 8.68 2.51 -17.39
CA VAL A 21 8.58 2.38 -15.92
C VAL A 21 7.17 2.00 -15.49
N PHE A 22 6.16 2.59 -16.15
CA PHE A 22 4.74 2.26 -15.98
C PHE A 22 3.98 2.61 -17.26
N PRO A 23 2.88 1.90 -17.57
CA PRO A 23 2.07 2.17 -18.76
C PRO A 23 1.07 3.32 -18.58
N GLY A 24 0.73 3.64 -17.33
CA GLY A 24 -0.21 4.71 -16.98
C GLY A 24 -0.22 4.98 -15.48
N ALA A 25 -0.64 6.18 -15.10
CA ALA A 25 -0.62 6.64 -13.72
C ALA A 25 -1.56 7.84 -13.51
N VAL A 26 -1.99 8.04 -12.26
CA VAL A 26 -2.58 9.30 -11.79
C VAL A 26 -1.62 9.94 -10.79
N LEU A 27 -1.27 11.21 -11.01
CA LEU A 27 -0.44 11.98 -10.09
C LEU A 27 -1.28 13.09 -9.45
N LEU A 28 -1.35 13.07 -8.11
CA LEU A 28 -1.98 14.09 -7.30
C LEU A 28 -0.95 14.73 -6.36
N TRP A 29 -0.88 16.05 -6.37
CA TRP A 29 -0.15 16.84 -5.38
C TRP A 29 -1.12 17.82 -4.73
N ALA A 30 -1.27 17.70 -3.41
CA ALA A 30 -2.01 18.64 -2.58
C ALA A 30 -1.12 19.26 -1.51
N HIS A 31 -1.43 20.49 -1.13
CA HIS A 31 -0.78 21.21 -0.04
C HIS A 31 -1.82 22.05 0.70
N ARG A 32 -1.83 21.95 2.04
CA ARG A 32 -2.78 22.65 2.91
C ARG A 32 -4.24 22.52 2.43
N ASN A 33 -4.69 21.30 2.18
CA ASN A 33 -6.04 20.99 1.67
C ASN A 33 -6.39 21.53 0.27
N HIS A 34 -5.42 22.09 -0.47
CA HIS A 34 -5.65 22.52 -1.85
C HIS A 34 -4.93 21.57 -2.80
N ILE A 35 -5.67 21.04 -3.78
CA ILE A 35 -5.08 20.29 -4.89
C ILE A 35 -4.36 21.29 -5.79
N ILE A 36 -3.04 21.13 -5.90
CA ILE A 36 -2.17 21.97 -6.73
C ILE A 36 -1.99 21.35 -8.12
N TYR A 37 -2.02 20.03 -8.21
CA TYR A 37 -1.82 19.30 -9.45
C TYR A 37 -2.57 17.97 -9.38
N HIS A 38 -3.33 17.63 -10.42
CA HIS A 38 -4.06 16.36 -10.51
C HIS A 38 -4.25 16.00 -11.97
N LYS A 39 -3.55 14.96 -12.45
CA LYS A 39 -3.57 14.58 -13.86
C LYS A 39 -3.40 13.07 -14.03
N ALA A 40 -4.09 12.53 -15.04
CA ALA A 40 -3.96 11.16 -15.50
C ALA A 40 -3.02 11.08 -16.72
N PHE A 41 -2.31 9.97 -16.84
CA PHE A 41 -1.31 9.72 -17.86
C PHE A 41 -1.42 8.29 -18.37
N GLY A 42 -1.20 8.12 -19.67
CA GLY A 42 -1.05 6.79 -20.28
C GLY A 42 -2.32 5.97 -20.30
N VAL A 43 -2.15 4.65 -20.22
CA VAL A 43 -3.20 3.65 -20.43
C VAL A 43 -3.27 2.62 -19.30
N THR A 44 -4.44 2.03 -19.08
CA THR A 44 -4.69 0.98 -18.08
C THR A 44 -4.19 -0.39 -18.55
N ASP A 45 -4.25 -0.67 -19.85
CA ASP A 45 -3.75 -1.89 -20.49
C ASP A 45 -2.99 -1.55 -21.78
N ILE A 46 -1.75 -2.02 -21.88
CA ILE A 46 -0.87 -1.77 -23.04
C ILE A 46 -1.33 -2.44 -24.34
N ARG A 47 -2.23 -3.42 -24.27
CA ARG A 47 -2.77 -4.16 -25.42
C ARG A 47 -3.99 -3.46 -26.00
N PHE A 48 -4.87 -2.97 -25.13
CA PHE A 48 -6.15 -2.37 -25.53
C PHE A 48 -6.11 -0.85 -25.57
N GLY A 49 -5.14 -0.22 -24.90
CA GLY A 49 -4.91 1.21 -24.95
C GLY A 49 -6.00 2.05 -24.27
N GLU A 50 -6.77 1.48 -23.35
CA GLU A 50 -7.79 2.22 -22.61
C GLU A 50 -7.11 3.31 -21.76
N PRO A 51 -7.52 4.58 -21.87
CA PRO A 51 -6.84 5.68 -21.19
C PRO A 51 -7.05 5.61 -19.68
N VAL A 52 -6.02 6.00 -18.92
CA VAL A 52 -6.19 6.25 -17.48
C VAL A 52 -7.05 7.50 -17.29
N ALA A 53 -8.03 7.40 -16.40
CA ALA A 53 -8.83 8.51 -15.91
C ALA A 53 -8.46 8.82 -14.44
N LEU A 54 -8.84 10.00 -13.96
CA LEU A 54 -8.52 10.44 -12.58
C LEU A 54 -9.13 9.53 -11.51
N ASP A 55 -10.20 8.82 -11.84
CA ASP A 55 -10.93 7.88 -11.00
C ASP A 55 -10.64 6.41 -11.33
N THR A 56 -9.64 6.12 -12.19
CA THR A 56 -9.18 4.76 -12.42
C THR A 56 -8.74 4.12 -11.11
N VAL A 57 -9.27 2.93 -10.83
CA VAL A 57 -8.92 2.15 -9.64
C VAL A 57 -7.70 1.28 -9.92
N PHE A 58 -6.71 1.36 -9.04
CA PHE A 58 -5.48 0.57 -9.10
C PHE A 58 -5.42 -0.43 -7.93
N ASP A 59 -4.82 -1.60 -8.17
CA ASP A 59 -4.42 -2.50 -7.08
C ASP A 59 -3.28 -1.84 -6.28
N LEU A 60 -3.52 -1.62 -4.98
CA LEU A 60 -2.58 -0.96 -4.08
C LEU A 60 -1.50 -1.89 -3.53
N ALA A 61 -1.62 -3.21 -3.76
CA ALA A 61 -0.68 -4.22 -3.31
C ALA A 61 -0.25 -3.99 -1.85
N SER A 62 1.05 -3.77 -1.61
CA SER A 62 1.57 -3.57 -0.26
C SER A 62 1.19 -2.24 0.40
N LEU A 63 0.72 -1.24 -0.34
CA LEU A 63 0.18 0.00 0.25
C LEU A 63 -1.10 -0.27 1.07
N THR A 64 -1.78 -1.40 0.82
CA THR A 64 -2.88 -1.89 1.67
C THR A 64 -2.48 -2.02 3.15
N LYS A 65 -1.21 -2.34 3.44
CA LYS A 65 -0.73 -2.51 4.83
C LYS A 65 -0.83 -1.19 5.62
N PRO A 66 -0.18 -0.08 5.23
CA PRO A 66 -0.32 1.19 5.95
C PRO A 66 -1.70 1.83 5.79
N LEU A 67 -2.34 1.72 4.61
CA LEU A 67 -3.58 2.43 4.32
C LEU A 67 -4.85 1.75 4.86
N ALA A 68 -4.81 0.44 5.09
CA ALA A 68 -5.96 -0.29 5.62
C ALA A 68 -5.60 -1.03 6.91
N THR A 69 -4.64 -1.95 6.86
CA THR A 69 -4.35 -2.83 8.01
C THR A 69 -3.85 -2.07 9.24
N ALA A 70 -2.90 -1.14 9.07
CA ALA A 70 -2.36 -0.36 10.18
C ALA A 70 -3.41 0.57 10.79
N LEU A 71 -4.26 1.19 9.97
CA LEU A 71 -5.37 2.03 10.44
C LEU A 71 -6.41 1.21 11.21
N ALA A 72 -6.77 0.02 10.73
CA ALA A 72 -7.68 -0.88 11.44
C ALA A 72 -7.10 -1.31 12.80
N VAL A 73 -5.80 -1.59 12.88
CA VAL A 73 -5.14 -1.89 14.17
C VAL A 73 -5.12 -0.66 15.08
N ALA A 74 -4.88 0.55 14.53
CA ALA A 74 -4.91 1.79 15.30
C ALA A 74 -6.30 2.05 15.89
N ASP A 75 -7.38 1.81 15.14
CA ASP A 75 -8.77 1.90 15.63
C ASP A 75 -9.04 0.92 16.78
N LEU A 76 -8.59 -0.33 16.65
CA LEU A 76 -8.70 -1.33 17.71
C LEU A 76 -7.91 -0.95 18.98
N ILE A 77 -6.76 -0.29 18.82
CA ILE A 77 -5.99 0.26 19.94
C ILE A 77 -6.73 1.45 20.58
N SER A 78 -7.25 2.36 19.76
CA SER A 78 -7.99 3.54 20.24
C SER A 78 -9.26 3.16 21.00
N SER A 79 -9.91 2.05 20.62
CA SER A 79 -11.09 1.51 21.30
C SER A 79 -10.76 0.59 22.49
N GLY A 80 -9.49 0.46 22.87
CA GLY A 80 -9.04 -0.36 24.00
C GLY A 80 -9.15 -1.87 23.78
N ARG A 81 -9.44 -2.33 22.55
CA ARG A 81 -9.59 -3.75 22.20
C ARG A 81 -8.26 -4.45 21.94
N LEU A 82 -7.23 -3.68 21.58
CA LEU A 82 -5.86 -4.15 21.41
C LEU A 82 -4.88 -3.19 22.07
N SER A 83 -3.67 -3.65 22.29
CA SER A 83 -2.52 -2.81 22.62
C SER A 83 -1.31 -3.28 21.83
N LEU A 84 -0.30 -2.43 21.68
CA LEU A 84 0.99 -2.81 21.07
C LEU A 84 1.67 -3.97 21.81
N LYS A 85 1.37 -4.15 23.10
CA LYS A 85 1.92 -5.21 23.96
C LYS A 85 1.07 -6.49 23.94
N THR A 86 -0.11 -6.47 23.34
CA THR A 86 -0.97 -7.65 23.24
C THR A 86 -0.23 -8.76 22.51
N TYR A 87 -0.20 -9.96 23.10
CA TYR A 87 0.40 -11.13 22.47
C TYR A 87 -0.54 -11.70 21.41
N LEU A 88 0.05 -12.33 20.39
CA LEU A 88 -0.67 -12.90 19.26
C LEU A 88 -1.63 -14.01 19.71
N LYS A 89 -1.25 -14.80 20.72
CA LYS A 89 -2.14 -15.82 21.32
C LYS A 89 -3.42 -15.23 21.93
N ASP A 90 -3.34 -14.00 22.45
CA ASP A 90 -4.47 -13.35 23.13
C ASP A 90 -5.42 -12.71 22.09
N ALA A 91 -4.87 -12.31 20.93
CA ALA A 91 -5.66 -11.79 19.80
C ALA A 91 -6.20 -12.90 18.87
N LEU A 92 -5.44 -14.00 18.70
CA LEU A 92 -5.72 -15.10 17.79
C LEU A 92 -5.51 -16.44 18.52
N PRO A 93 -6.59 -17.12 18.96
CA PRO A 93 -6.49 -18.38 19.69
C PRO A 93 -5.70 -19.48 18.96
N VAL A 94 -5.65 -19.47 17.62
CA VAL A 94 -4.85 -20.41 16.81
C VAL A 94 -3.33 -20.30 17.07
N ALA A 95 -2.86 -19.19 17.64
CA ALA A 95 -1.46 -19.03 18.00
C ALA A 95 -1.11 -19.67 19.36
N CYS A 96 -2.10 -20.05 20.18
CA CYS A 96 -1.88 -20.75 21.45
C CYS A 96 -1.14 -22.07 21.23
N GLY A 97 -0.16 -22.37 22.10
CA GLY A 97 0.66 -23.58 21.99
C GLY A 97 1.68 -23.60 20.84
N THR A 98 1.69 -22.58 19.96
CA THR A 98 2.65 -22.48 18.86
C THR A 98 3.86 -21.62 19.24
N GLY A 99 4.97 -21.75 18.50
CA GLY A 99 6.13 -20.85 18.64
C GLY A 99 5.84 -19.36 18.34
N LYS A 100 4.62 -19.03 17.87
CA LYS A 100 4.17 -17.66 17.58
C LYS A 100 3.43 -17.01 18.76
N ALA A 101 3.16 -17.76 19.83
CA ALA A 101 2.30 -17.32 20.93
C ALA A 101 2.77 -16.01 21.60
N LYS A 102 4.08 -15.78 21.67
CA LYS A 102 4.70 -14.60 22.32
C LYS A 102 4.99 -13.43 21.38
N ILE A 103 4.68 -13.55 20.09
CA ILE A 103 4.78 -12.41 19.15
C ILE A 103 3.79 -11.34 19.60
N THR A 104 4.19 -10.07 19.64
CA THR A 104 3.28 -8.97 19.98
C THR A 104 2.75 -8.26 18.73
N ILE A 105 1.67 -7.50 18.87
CA ILE A 105 1.16 -6.62 17.81
C ILE A 105 2.25 -5.63 17.34
N ASP A 106 3.06 -5.08 18.26
CA ASP A 106 4.21 -4.22 17.89
C ASP A 106 5.21 -4.92 16.97
N MET A 107 5.55 -6.18 17.30
CA MET A 107 6.49 -6.96 16.49
C MET A 107 5.94 -7.21 15.08
N LEU A 108 4.62 -7.38 14.92
CA LEU A 108 3.99 -7.54 13.61
C LEU A 108 4.01 -6.23 12.82
N LEU A 109 3.54 -5.13 13.41
CA LEU A 109 3.46 -3.82 12.75
C LEU A 109 4.84 -3.27 12.34
N ARG A 110 5.90 -3.63 13.07
CA ARG A 110 7.26 -3.17 12.81
C ARG A 110 8.15 -4.21 12.12
N HIS A 111 7.60 -5.32 11.65
CA HIS A 111 8.35 -6.38 10.98
C HIS A 111 9.51 -6.99 11.82
N ARG A 112 9.31 -7.15 13.13
CA ARG A 112 10.28 -7.73 14.09
C ARG A 112 9.81 -9.04 14.71
N SER A 113 8.78 -9.66 14.13
CA SER A 113 8.18 -10.90 14.65
C SER A 113 8.99 -12.17 14.37
N GLY A 114 9.99 -12.10 13.48
CA GLY A 114 10.75 -13.26 13.02
C GLY A 114 9.99 -14.17 12.05
N LEU A 115 8.79 -13.76 11.60
CA LEU A 115 8.05 -14.49 10.57
C LEU A 115 8.73 -14.35 9.20
N PRO A 116 8.80 -15.43 8.40
CA PRO A 116 9.33 -15.33 7.05
C PRO A 116 8.45 -14.44 6.19
N ALA A 117 9.06 -13.67 5.27
CA ALA A 117 8.36 -12.73 4.41
C ALA A 117 7.37 -13.40 3.44
N HIS A 118 7.66 -14.63 3.02
CA HIS A 118 6.85 -15.39 2.08
C HIS A 118 7.06 -16.90 2.26
N ARG A 119 6.02 -17.69 1.98
CA ARG A 119 6.08 -19.15 1.85
C ARG A 119 5.31 -19.56 0.59
N PRO A 120 5.92 -20.32 -0.34
CA PRO A 120 5.29 -20.64 -1.62
C PRO A 120 4.31 -21.81 -1.46
N TYR A 121 3.17 -21.57 -0.80
CA TYR A 121 2.13 -22.60 -0.57
C TYR A 121 1.61 -23.24 -1.86
N PHE A 122 1.66 -22.53 -2.99
CA PHE A 122 1.29 -23.05 -4.30
C PHE A 122 2.14 -24.24 -4.78
N LYS A 123 3.33 -24.45 -4.20
CA LYS A 123 4.20 -25.60 -4.54
C LYS A 123 3.83 -26.90 -3.82
N SER A 124 3.00 -26.82 -2.77
CA SER A 124 2.62 -27.96 -1.93
C SER A 124 1.14 -28.32 -2.05
N LEU A 125 0.42 -27.75 -3.03
CA LEU A 125 -0.97 -28.08 -3.35
C LEU A 125 -1.09 -29.21 -4.39
N SER A 126 -0.02 -30.01 -4.55
CA SER A 126 -0.02 -31.25 -5.35
C SER A 126 -0.65 -32.41 -4.58
#